data_AF-A0A2E8M9Y7-F1
#
_entry.id   AF-A0A2E8M9Y7-F1
#
_cell.length_a   1.000
_cell.length_b   1.000
_cell.length_c   1.000
_cell.angle_alpha   90.00
_cell.angle_beta   90.00
_cell.angle_gamma   90.00
#
_symmetry.space_group_name_H-M   'P 1'
#
loop_
_entity.id
_entity.type
_entity.pdbx_description
1 polymer ?
#
loop_
_entity_poly.entity_id
_entity_poly.type
_entity_poly.pdbx_seq_one_letter_code
_entity_poly.pdbx_strand_id
1 'polypeptide(L)'
;MAKAKSKAKSKAKAKAKRYTDEKKKEILDFIVAQGRGGQTKAVKKYKVTAATIVAWKKKVGGASAPARFKGGSKELKTVRELERLLNEIASTEVKLDDLRKRYKQVKAKL
;
A
#
# COMPACT_ATOMS: atom_id res chain seq x y z
N MET A 1 -26.06 42.48 29.93
CA MET A 1 -26.14 41.01 30.01
C MET A 1 -24.76 40.41 29.81
N ALA A 2 -24.44 39.36 30.58
CA ALA A 2 -23.10 38.90 30.88
C ALA A 2 -22.38 38.16 29.73
N LYS A 3 -21.05 38.28 29.75
CA LYS A 3 -20.05 37.50 29.00
C LYS A 3 -20.30 36.00 29.10
N ALA A 4 -20.30 35.30 27.97
CA ALA A 4 -20.03 33.86 27.90
C ALA A 4 -19.00 33.58 26.79
N LYS A 5 -17.72 33.86 27.09
CA LYS A 5 -16.60 33.25 26.35
C LYS A 5 -16.56 31.78 26.76
N SER A 6 -16.99 30.88 25.88
CA SER A 6 -16.81 29.44 26.04
C SER A 6 -15.32 29.12 26.05
N LYS A 7 -14.75 28.96 27.25
CA LYS A 7 -13.43 28.37 27.48
C LYS A 7 -13.44 26.95 26.91
N ALA A 8 -12.97 26.77 25.68
CA ALA A 8 -12.55 25.48 25.18
C ALA A 8 -11.47 24.94 26.13
N LYS A 9 -11.79 23.88 26.88
CA LYS A 9 -10.82 23.14 27.69
C LYS A 9 -9.70 22.67 26.76
N SER A 10 -8.56 23.35 26.79
CA SER A 10 -7.31 22.83 26.26
C SER A 10 -6.98 21.58 27.07
N LYS A 11 -7.28 20.40 26.50
CA LYS A 11 -6.78 19.13 27.07
C LYS A 11 -5.25 19.24 27.07
N ALA A 12 -4.70 19.42 28.28
CA ALA A 12 -3.28 19.40 28.53
C ALA A 12 -2.68 18.18 27.82
N LYS A 13 -1.69 18.44 26.95
CA LYS A 13 -0.96 17.42 26.22
C LYS A 13 -0.39 16.44 27.23
N ALA A 14 -0.99 15.26 27.35
CA ALA A 14 -0.40 14.16 28.10
C ALA A 14 1.02 13.97 27.57
N LYS A 15 2.00 14.19 28.45
CA LYS A 15 3.45 14.05 28.19
C LYS A 15 3.65 12.85 27.28
N ALA A 16 4.14 13.11 26.06
CA ALA A 16 4.43 12.09 25.08
C ALA A 16 5.25 11.00 25.77
N LYS A 17 4.68 9.80 25.93
CA LYS A 17 5.44 8.60 26.27
C LYS A 17 6.54 8.53 25.23
N ARG A 18 7.76 8.90 25.61
CA ARG A 18 8.89 8.94 24.69
C ARG A 18 9.25 7.50 24.43
N TYR A 19 8.81 6.99 23.29
CA TYR A 19 9.26 5.69 22.81
C TYR A 19 10.76 5.79 22.57
N THR A 20 11.53 4.90 23.18
CA THR A 20 12.97 4.75 22.89
C THR A 20 13.14 4.46 21.40
N ASP A 21 14.23 4.95 20.80
CA ASP A 21 14.41 4.84 19.35
C ASP A 21 14.47 3.38 18.87
N GLU A 22 14.90 2.47 19.73
CA GLU A 22 14.84 1.01 19.54
C GLU A 22 13.40 0.51 19.40
N LYS A 23 12.52 0.87 20.34
CA LYS A 23 11.09 0.50 20.28
C LYS A 23 10.40 1.10 19.07
N LYS A 24 10.77 2.32 18.67
CA LYS A 24 10.26 2.92 17.43
C LYS A 24 10.65 2.08 16.20
N LYS A 25 11.89 1.60 16.14
CA LYS A 25 12.39 0.77 15.04
C LYS A 25 11.68 -0.59 14.99
N GLU A 26 11.52 -1.25 16.14
CA GLU A 26 10.79 -2.53 16.23
C GLU A 26 9.32 -2.39 15.76
N ILE A 27 8.64 -1.31 16.16
CA ILE A 27 7.26 -1.05 15.72
C ILE A 27 7.20 -0.80 14.20
N LEU A 28 8.16 -0.05 13.64
CA LEU A 28 8.21 0.20 12.21
C LEU A 28 8.48 -1.07 11.42
N ASP A 29 9.40 -1.92 11.89
CA ASP A 29 9.71 -3.21 11.28
C ASP A 29 8.51 -4.16 11.33
N PHE A 30 7.82 -4.23 12.46
CA PHE A 30 6.57 -4.97 12.61
C PHE A 30 5.49 -4.51 11.61
N ILE A 31 5.40 -3.20 11.32
CA ILE A 31 4.44 -2.68 10.34
C ILE A 31 4.81 -3.11 8.92
N VAL A 32 6.11 -3.12 8.58
CA VAL A 32 6.60 -3.57 7.28
C VAL A 32 6.33 -5.06 7.10
N ALA A 33 6.69 -5.87 8.10
CA ALA A 33 6.46 -7.32 8.10
C ALA A 33 4.97 -7.70 7.98
N GLN A 34 4.06 -6.89 8.51
CA GLN A 34 2.61 -7.14 8.44
C GLN A 34 1.93 -6.61 7.17
N GLY A 35 2.60 -5.82 6.34
CA GLY A 35 2.04 -5.30 5.08
C GLY A 35 0.78 -4.44 5.26
N ARG A 36 -0.23 -4.63 4.39
CA ARG A 36 -1.47 -3.83 4.37
C ARG A 36 -2.27 -4.03 5.67
N GLY A 37 -2.30 -2.99 6.52
CA GLY A 37 -2.97 -3.03 7.83
C GLY A 37 -2.04 -3.19 9.03
N GLY A 38 -0.72 -3.26 8.81
CA GLY A 38 0.29 -3.32 9.87
C GLY A 38 0.18 -2.18 10.88
N GLN A 39 -0.22 -0.97 10.44
CA GLN A 39 -0.45 0.17 11.34
C GLN A 39 -1.55 -0.12 12.37
N THR A 40 -2.69 -0.68 11.96
CA THR A 40 -3.80 -0.99 12.87
C THR A 40 -3.42 -2.09 13.86
N LYS A 41 -2.65 -3.09 13.41
CA LYS A 41 -2.11 -4.16 14.26
C LYS A 41 -1.09 -3.62 15.27
N ALA A 42 -0.22 -2.71 14.83
CA ALA A 42 0.76 -2.05 15.69
C ALA A 42 0.09 -1.16 16.75
N VAL A 43 -0.98 -0.43 16.38
CA VAL A 43 -1.79 0.37 17.31
C VAL A 43 -2.39 -0.51 18.41
N LYS A 44 -2.93 -1.68 18.05
CA LYS A 44 -3.50 -2.64 19.01
C LYS A 44 -2.43 -3.25 19.92
N LYS A 45 -1.29 -3.67 19.37
CA LYS A 45 -0.23 -4.39 20.10
C LYS A 45 0.59 -3.48 21.01
N TYR A 46 1.02 -2.33 20.50
CA TYR A 46 1.95 -1.45 21.18
C TYR A 46 1.25 -0.23 21.83
N LYS A 47 -0.08 -0.13 21.72
CA LYS A 47 -0.90 1.01 22.19
C LYS A 47 -0.39 2.36 21.66
N VAL A 48 0.28 2.35 20.50
CA VAL A 48 0.77 3.56 19.83
C VAL A 48 -0.34 4.11 18.97
N THR A 49 -0.53 5.43 18.94
CA THR A 49 -1.53 6.02 18.04
C THR A 49 -1.06 5.96 16.58
N ALA A 50 -2.00 5.77 15.65
CA ALA A 50 -1.68 5.73 14.22
C ALA A 50 -0.99 7.03 13.76
N ALA A 51 -1.38 8.18 14.32
CA ALA A 51 -0.75 9.47 14.05
C ALA A 51 0.74 9.51 14.45
N THR A 52 1.09 8.92 15.59
CA THR A 52 2.49 8.84 16.05
C THR A 52 3.33 7.93 15.16
N ILE A 53 2.76 6.79 14.73
CA ILE A 53 3.42 5.89 13.76
C ILE A 53 3.67 6.60 12.44
N VAL A 54 2.68 7.36 11.94
CA VAL A 54 2.81 8.16 10.71
C VAL A 54 3.90 9.23 10.86
N ALA A 55 3.99 9.89 12.01
CA ALA A 55 5.03 10.88 12.28
C ALA A 55 6.44 10.26 12.29
N TRP A 56 6.61 9.07 12.87
CA TRP A 56 7.90 8.36 12.84
C TRP A 56 8.23 7.85 11.45
N LYS A 57 7.26 7.27 10.73
CA LYS A 57 7.45 6.84 9.34
C LYS A 57 7.87 8.02 8.46
N LYS A 58 7.27 9.20 8.64
CA LYS A 58 7.63 10.44 7.92
C LYS A 58 9.04 10.94 8.28
N LYS A 59 9.49 10.74 9.52
CA LYS A 59 10.82 11.16 10.01
C LYS A 59 11.93 10.18 9.60
N VAL A 60 11.63 8.89 9.48
CA VAL A 60 12.58 7.83 9.09
C VAL A 60 12.68 7.70 7.56
N GLY A 61 11.54 7.75 6.87
CA GLY A 61 11.48 7.66 5.41
C GLY A 61 11.43 9.03 4.76
N GLY A 62 12.43 9.89 5.05
CA GLY A 62 12.53 11.27 4.57
C GLY A 62 11.76 11.51 3.28
N ALA A 63 10.68 12.28 3.37
CA ALA A 63 9.85 12.72 2.25
C ALA A 63 9.55 11.66 1.17
N SER A 64 9.25 10.40 1.51
CA SER A 64 8.68 9.47 0.52
C SER A 64 7.86 8.37 1.18
N ALA A 65 6.60 8.68 1.47
CA ALA A 65 5.55 7.68 1.45
C ALA A 65 4.44 8.27 0.58
N PRO A 66 3.96 7.55 -0.44
CA PRO A 66 3.02 8.12 -1.38
C PRO A 66 1.79 8.50 -0.56
N ALA A 67 1.41 9.78 -0.66
CA ALA A 67 0.05 10.18 -0.39
C ALA A 67 -0.84 9.12 -1.04
N ARG A 68 -1.79 8.58 -0.28
CA ARG A 68 -2.79 7.66 -0.79
C ARG A 68 -3.50 8.41 -1.93
N PHE A 69 -2.99 8.26 -3.16
CA PHE A 69 -3.37 9.09 -4.28
C PHE A 69 -4.79 8.68 -4.61
N LYS A 70 -5.72 9.58 -4.29
CA LYS A 70 -7.12 9.46 -4.69
C LYS A 70 -7.14 9.75 -6.19
N GLY A 71 -6.73 8.76 -6.97
CA GLY A 71 -6.52 8.81 -8.41
C GLY A 71 -5.59 7.68 -8.79
N GLY A 72 -6.07 6.70 -9.57
CA GLY A 72 -5.19 5.65 -10.08
C GLY A 72 -4.07 6.30 -10.90
N SER A 73 -2.86 6.31 -10.35
CA SER A 73 -1.66 6.84 -11.03
C SER A 73 -1.60 6.22 -12.42
N LYS A 74 -1.16 6.99 -13.43
CA LYS A 74 -1.00 6.47 -14.81
C LYS A 74 -0.21 5.16 -14.81
N GLU A 75 0.76 5.03 -13.90
CA GLU A 75 1.56 3.83 -13.65
C GLU A 75 0.73 2.60 -13.25
N LEU A 76 -0.30 2.76 -12.41
CA LEU A 76 -1.17 1.63 -12.05
C LEU A 76 -2.06 1.21 -13.21
N LYS A 77 -2.43 2.16 -14.08
CA LYS A 77 -3.16 1.85 -15.31
C LYS A 77 -2.25 1.13 -16.31
N THR A 78 -1.02 1.58 -16.48
CA THR A 78 -0.04 0.91 -17.36
C THR A 78 0.30 -0.48 -16.87
N VAL A 79 0.45 -0.70 -15.55
CA VAL A 79 0.68 -2.05 -15.01
C VAL A 79 -0.49 -2.99 -15.30
N ARG A 80 -1.74 -2.52 -15.14
CA ARG A 80 -2.92 -3.31 -15.52
C ARG A 80 -3.01 -3.60 -17.01
N GLU A 81 -2.59 -2.64 -17.83
CA GLU A 81 -2.55 -2.82 -19.28
C GLU A 81 -1.49 -3.84 -19.69
N LEU A 82 -0.32 -3.83 -19.03
CA LEU A 82 0.71 -4.86 -19.21
C LEU A 82 0.21 -6.24 -18.82
N GLU A 83 -0.53 -6.37 -17.72
CA GLU A 83 -1.16 -7.64 -17.33
C GLU A 83 -2.17 -8.15 -18.37
N ARG A 84 -2.95 -7.25 -18.97
CA ARG A 84 -3.88 -7.60 -20.07
C ARG A 84 -3.13 -8.08 -21.30
N LEU A 85 -2.12 -7.34 -21.74
CA LEU A 85 -1.31 -7.70 -22.90
C LEU A 85 -0.61 -9.05 -22.70
N LEU A 86 -0.10 -9.33 -21.50
CA LEU A 86 0.52 -10.62 -21.19
C LEU A 86 -0.48 -11.78 -21.34
N ASN A 87 -1.70 -11.62 -20.83
CA ASN A 87 -2.75 -12.64 -20.95
C ASN A 87 -3.19 -12.83 -22.41
N GLU A 88 -3.26 -11.75 -23.19
CA GLU A 88 -3.61 -11.79 -24.61
C GLU A 88 -2.53 -12.47 -25.45
N ILE A 89 -1.25 -12.20 -25.16
CA ILE A 89 -0.11 -12.90 -25.77
C ILE A 89 -0.23 -14.40 -25.48
N ALA A 90 -0.40 -14.80 -24.22
CA ALA A 90 -0.52 -16.21 -23.85
C ALA A 90 -1.71 -16.90 -24.55
N SER A 91 -2.87 -16.24 -24.63
CA SER A 91 -4.03 -16.77 -25.35
C SER A 91 -3.76 -16.92 -26.86
N THR A 92 -3.06 -15.96 -27.44
CA THR A 92 -2.73 -15.94 -28.87
C THR A 92 -1.70 -17.01 -29.23
N GLU A 93 -0.71 -17.24 -28.37
CA GLU A 93 0.28 -18.29 -28.55
C GLU A 93 -0.36 -19.69 -28.57
N VAL A 94 -1.33 -19.95 -27.68
CA VAL A 94 -2.09 -21.21 -27.69
C VAL A 94 -2.87 -21.37 -29.00
N LYS A 95 -3.55 -20.31 -29.47
CA LYS A 95 -4.26 -20.35 -30.75
C LYS A 95 -3.32 -20.56 -31.94
N LEU A 96 -2.12 -19.97 -31.89
CA LEU A 96 -1.09 -20.16 -32.90
C LEU A 96 -0.60 -21.61 -32.94
N ASP A 97 -0.41 -22.23 -31.79
CA ASP A 97 -0.03 -23.65 -31.71
C ASP A 97 -1.12 -24.56 -32.30
N ASP A 98 -2.39 -24.31 -31.98
CA ASP A 98 -3.53 -25.04 -32.54
C ASP A 98 -3.61 -24.89 -34.08
N LEU A 99 -3.44 -23.66 -34.59
CA LEU A 99 -3.40 -23.40 -36.02
C LEU A 99 -2.23 -24.11 -36.70
N ARG A 100 -1.04 -24.12 -36.08
CA ARG A 100 0.13 -24.84 -36.57
C ARG A 100 -0.12 -26.36 -36.62
N LYS A 101 -0.75 -26.93 -35.59
CA LYS A 101 -1.15 -28.34 -35.56
C LYS A 101 -2.12 -28.66 -36.70
N ARG A 102 -3.17 -27.85 -36.87
CA ARG A 102 -4.15 -28.00 -37.95
C ARG A 102 -3.50 -27.89 -39.33
N TYR A 103 -2.61 -26.91 -39.52
CA TYR A 103 -1.85 -26.77 -40.77
C TYR A 103 -1.04 -28.02 -41.07
N LYS A 104 -0.32 -28.57 -40.08
CA LYS A 104 0.44 -29.82 -40.27
C LYS A 104 -0.48 -31.00 -40.61
N GLN A 105 -1.61 -31.13 -39.94
CA GLN A 105 -2.58 -32.19 -40.22
C GLN A 105 -3.18 -32.09 -41.63
N VAL A 106 -3.54 -30.88 -42.07
CA VAL A 106 -4.07 -30.66 -43.42
C VAL A 106 -2.97 -30.86 -44.46
N LYS A 107 -1.76 -30.34 -44.20
CA LYS A 107 -0.59 -30.54 -45.07
C LYS A 107 -0.23 -32.02 -45.24
N ALA A 108 -0.40 -32.84 -44.20
CA ALA A 108 -0.13 -34.28 -44.29
C ALA A 108 -1.21 -35.05 -45.07
N LYS A 109 -2.37 -34.43 -45.35
CA LYS A 109 -3.44 -35.00 -46.18
C LYS A 109 -3.32 -34.59 -47.66
N LEU A 110 -2.41 -33.66 -47.96
CA LEU A 110 -2.04 -33.26 -49.31
C LEU A 110 -0.82 -34.07 -49.74
#